data_AF-A0A061JCB2-F1
#
_entry.id   AF-A0A061JCB2-F1
#
_cell.length_a   1.000
_cell.length_b   1.000
_cell.length_c   1.000
_cell.angle_alpha   90.00
_cell.angle_beta   90.00
_cell.angle_gamma   90.00
#
_symmetry.space_group_name_H-M   'P 1'
#
loop_
_entity.id
_entity.type
_entity.pdbx_description
1 polymer ?
#
loop_
_entity_poly.entity_id
_entity_poly.type
_entity_poly.pdbx_seq_one_letter_code
_entity_poly.pdbx_strand_id
1 'polypeptide(L)'
;MRRPRAFLVILLGVLYAAMFTPVGAGAGDADADGAASSFRHLEMLEVGDLRQMLHEKHQPFQHLHTKQQLIDALVELHKKEELVEKIRRRRQQHVLRVEYCSG
;
A
#
# COMPACT_ATOMS: atom_id res chain seq x y z
N MET A 1 -23.35 43.96 -12.84
CA MET A 1 -23.30 42.48 -12.93
C MET A 1 -21.89 42.04 -13.33
N ARG A 2 -21.49 40.84 -12.89
CA ARG A 2 -20.25 40.10 -13.21
C ARG A 2 -19.00 40.51 -12.41
N ARG A 3 -18.89 39.96 -11.19
CA ARG A 3 -17.61 39.70 -10.50
C ARG A 3 -17.17 38.24 -10.78
N PRO A 4 -16.64 37.90 -11.98
CA PRO A 4 -16.30 36.51 -12.32
C PRO A 4 -15.00 36.04 -11.65
N ARG A 5 -14.16 36.96 -11.16
CA ARG A 5 -12.84 36.61 -10.58
C ARG A 5 -12.91 36.04 -9.17
N ALA A 6 -13.86 36.50 -8.34
CA ALA A 6 -14.00 36.02 -6.97
C ALA A 6 -14.47 34.56 -6.93
N PHE A 7 -15.39 34.18 -7.82
CA PHE A 7 -15.83 32.78 -7.96
C PHE A 7 -14.69 31.86 -8.39
N LEU A 8 -13.80 32.33 -9.26
CA LEU A 8 -12.70 31.53 -9.78
C LEU A 8 -11.65 31.24 -8.68
N VAL A 9 -11.38 32.20 -7.80
CA VAL A 9 -10.49 32.00 -6.64
C VAL A 9 -11.10 31.05 -5.62
N ILE A 10 -12.41 31.16 -5.35
CA ILE A 10 -13.11 30.25 -4.43
C ILE A 10 -13.13 28.82 -4.99
N LEU A 11 -13.40 28.67 -6.30
CA LEU A 11 -13.39 27.36 -6.95
C LEU A 11 -12.00 26.70 -6.90
N LEU A 12 -10.94 27.48 -7.10
CA LEU A 12 -9.56 27.00 -6.99
C LEU A 12 -9.20 26.57 -5.56
N GLY A 13 -9.69 27.30 -4.55
CA GLY A 13 -9.52 26.94 -3.15
C GLY A 13 -10.19 25.61 -2.77
N VAL A 14 -11.41 25.36 -3.27
CA VAL A 14 -12.12 24.09 -3.03
C VAL A 14 -11.41 22.90 -3.71
N LEU A 15 -10.90 23.10 -4.93
CA LEU A 15 -10.11 22.08 -5.63
C LEU A 15 -8.80 21.75 -4.90
N TYR A 16 -8.14 22.76 -4.31
CA TYR A 16 -6.92 22.54 -3.54
C TYR A 16 -7.18 21.82 -2.21
N ALA A 17 -8.31 22.11 -1.54
CA ALA A 17 -8.71 21.41 -0.32
C ALA A 17 -9.06 19.93 -0.58
N ALA A 18 -9.62 19.60 -1.75
CA ALA A 18 -9.91 18.22 -2.15
C ALA A 18 -8.64 17.38 -2.42
N MET A 19 -7.51 17.99 -2.77
CA MET A 19 -6.22 17.30 -2.90
C MET A 19 -5.57 17.01 -1.54
N PHE A 20 -6.02 17.68 -0.48
CA PHE A 20 -5.49 17.57 0.88
C PHE A 20 -6.43 16.83 1.85
N THR A 21 -7.54 16.25 1.38
CA THR A 21 -8.23 15.24 2.16
C THR A 21 -7.36 13.98 2.17
N PRO A 22 -6.78 13.59 3.32
CA PRO A 22 -6.29 12.23 3.42
C PRO A 22 -7.50 11.37 3.16
N VAL A 23 -7.44 10.52 2.14
CA VAL A 23 -8.30 9.35 2.06
C VAL A 23 -7.89 8.51 3.27
N GLY A 24 -8.47 8.86 4.42
CA GLY A 24 -8.51 8.05 5.61
C GLY A 24 -9.37 6.86 5.27
N ALA A 25 -8.74 5.87 4.64
CA ALA A 25 -9.24 4.52 4.55
C ALA A 25 -9.29 3.98 5.98
N GLY A 26 -10.36 4.32 6.69
CA GLY A 26 -10.79 3.57 7.86
C GLY A 26 -11.26 2.21 7.38
N ALA A 27 -10.43 1.20 7.57
CA ALA A 27 -10.81 -0.21 7.76
C ALA A 27 -9.55 -1.07 7.91
N GLY A 28 -9.25 -1.51 9.13
CA GLY A 28 -8.45 -2.72 9.31
C GLY A 28 -7.29 -2.68 10.30
N ASP A 29 -7.43 -2.05 11.47
CA ASP A 29 -6.60 -2.38 12.65
C ASP A 29 -6.96 -3.77 13.24
N ALA A 30 -7.12 -4.77 12.36
CA ALA A 30 -7.46 -6.14 12.73
C ALA A 30 -6.54 -7.19 12.06
N ASP A 31 -5.61 -6.77 11.19
CA ASP A 31 -4.64 -7.68 10.55
C ASP A 31 -3.23 -7.60 11.16
N ALA A 32 -3.00 -6.70 12.13
CA ALA A 32 -1.69 -6.59 12.78
C ALA A 32 -1.36 -7.82 13.63
N ASP A 33 -2.34 -8.39 14.34
CA ASP A 33 -2.14 -9.53 15.24
C ASP A 33 -2.01 -10.88 14.50
N GLY A 34 -2.68 -11.04 13.36
CA GLY A 34 -2.54 -12.24 12.52
C GLY A 34 -1.18 -12.30 11.81
N ALA A 35 -0.65 -11.14 11.40
CA ALA A 35 0.65 -11.02 10.74
C ALA A 35 1.81 -11.39 11.67
N ALA A 36 1.78 -11.00 12.95
CA ALA A 36 2.87 -11.30 13.89
C ALA A 36 3.10 -12.82 14.04
N SER A 37 2.04 -13.63 13.93
CA SER A 37 2.15 -15.10 13.97
C SER A 37 2.77 -15.69 12.70
N SER A 38 2.39 -15.18 11.52
CA SER A 38 2.85 -15.72 10.25
C SER A 38 4.33 -15.46 9.99
N PHE A 39 4.94 -14.43 10.58
CA PHE A 39 6.35 -14.06 10.36
C PHE A 39 7.36 -14.65 11.37
N ARG A 40 6.93 -15.49 12.32
CA ARG A 40 7.85 -16.18 13.24
C ARG A 40 8.92 -17.03 12.54
N HIS A 41 8.65 -17.48 11.32
CA HIS A 41 9.66 -18.19 10.52
C HIS A 41 10.84 -17.30 10.11
N LEU A 42 10.64 -15.99 9.95
CA LEU A 42 11.71 -15.04 9.64
C LEU A 42 12.67 -14.84 10.81
N GLU A 43 12.19 -15.01 12.05
CA GLU A 43 13.04 -14.94 13.25
C GLU A 43 14.02 -16.11 13.33
N MET A 44 13.65 -17.26 12.77
CA MET A 44 14.48 -18.47 12.72
C MET A 44 15.55 -18.43 11.62
N LEU A 45 15.39 -17.59 10.60
CA LEU A 45 16.32 -17.48 9.47
C LEU A 45 17.62 -16.76 9.85
N GLU A 46 18.71 -17.09 9.16
CA GLU A 46 19.97 -16.37 9.33
C GLU A 46 19.94 -14.99 8.66
N VAL A 47 20.83 -14.10 9.12
CA VAL A 47 20.97 -12.76 8.51
C VAL A 47 21.35 -12.84 7.03
N GLY A 48 22.11 -13.88 6.65
CA GLY A 48 22.46 -14.16 5.25
C GLY A 48 21.22 -14.44 4.40
N ASP A 49 20.36 -15.35 4.85
CA ASP A 49 19.12 -15.70 4.16
C ASP A 49 18.17 -14.51 4.02
N LEU A 50 18.02 -13.72 5.09
CA LEU A 50 17.18 -12.52 5.06
C LEU A 50 17.68 -11.49 4.04
N ARG A 51 19.01 -11.31 3.92
CA ARG A 51 19.61 -10.43 2.90
C ARG A 51 19.45 -10.99 1.49
N GLN A 52 19.59 -12.30 1.33
CA GLN A 52 19.39 -12.97 0.05
C GLN A 52 17.94 -12.79 -0.42
N MET A 53 16.96 -13.00 0.47
CA MET A 53 15.55 -12.80 0.14
C MET A 53 15.25 -11.34 -0.28
N LEU A 54 15.82 -10.35 0.43
CA LEU A 54 15.68 -8.95 0.03
C LEU A 54 16.34 -8.66 -1.33
N HIS A 55 17.47 -9.30 -1.61
CA HIS A 55 18.16 -9.19 -2.89
C HIS A 55 17.34 -9.77 -4.04
N GLU A 56 16.78 -10.98 -3.87
CA GLU A 56 15.91 -11.64 -4.85
C GLU A 56 14.66 -10.82 -5.15
N LYS A 57 14.15 -10.10 -4.14
CA LYS A 57 13.01 -9.18 -4.26
C LYS A 57 13.39 -7.78 -4.76
N HIS A 58 14.65 -7.58 -5.17
CA HIS A 58 15.20 -6.31 -5.63
C HIS A 58 15.01 -5.15 -4.64
N GLN A 59 14.92 -5.44 -3.34
CA GLN A 59 14.77 -4.42 -2.32
C GLN A 59 16.15 -4.00 -1.78
N PRO A 60 16.44 -2.68 -1.72
CA PRO A 60 17.71 -2.21 -1.17
C PRO A 60 17.74 -2.50 0.34
N PHE A 61 18.80 -3.17 0.81
CA PHE A 61 18.98 -3.52 2.22
C PHE A 61 20.26 -2.93 2.83
N GLN A 62 21.01 -2.11 2.07
CA GLN A 62 22.29 -1.53 2.52
C GLN A 62 22.15 -0.61 3.74
N HIS A 63 20.97 -0.06 3.96
CA HIS A 63 20.64 0.80 5.10
C HIS A 63 20.13 0.03 6.34
N LEU A 64 19.95 -1.29 6.20
CA LEU A 64 19.43 -2.17 7.25
C LEU A 64 20.61 -2.86 7.95
N HIS A 65 20.88 -2.46 9.18
CA HIS A 65 22.04 -2.91 9.94
C HIS A 65 21.70 -4.03 10.94
N THR A 66 20.46 -4.07 11.42
CA THR A 66 20.03 -5.07 12.40
C THR A 66 19.21 -6.19 11.76
N LYS A 67 19.22 -7.38 12.39
CA LYS A 67 18.37 -8.50 11.96
C LYS A 67 16.90 -8.11 11.96
N GLN A 68 16.46 -7.39 12.98
CA GLN A 68 15.08 -6.92 13.10
C GLN A 68 14.69 -6.00 11.95
N GLN A 69 15.56 -5.06 11.57
CA GLN A 69 15.33 -4.16 10.43
C GLN A 69 15.17 -4.93 9.10
N LEU A 70 15.92 -6.02 8.91
CA LEU A 70 15.77 -6.89 7.74
C LEU A 70 14.43 -7.63 7.74
N ILE A 71 14.01 -8.13 8.91
CA ILE A 71 12.70 -8.78 9.09
C ILE A 71 11.58 -7.78 8.81
N ASP A 72 11.63 -6.60 9.42
CA ASP A 72 10.62 -5.56 9.25
C ASP A 72 10.49 -5.14 7.78
N ALA A 73 11.62 -4.99 7.07
CA ALA A 73 11.62 -4.69 5.64
C ALA A 73 10.95 -5.78 4.79
N LEU A 74 11.21 -7.06 5.11
CA LEU A 74 10.58 -8.20 4.44
C LEU A 74 9.07 -8.27 4.73
N VAL A 75 8.67 -8.02 5.98
CA VAL A 75 7.26 -7.96 6.40
C VAL A 75 6.53 -6.85 5.64
N GLU A 76 7.11 -5.66 5.55
CA GLU A 76 6.54 -4.55 4.79
C GLU A 76 6.41 -4.87 3.30
N LEU A 77 7.43 -5.51 2.70
CA LEU A 77 7.38 -5.91 1.30
C LEU A 77 6.26 -6.92 1.06
N HIS A 78 6.12 -7.93 1.93
CA HIS A 78 5.07 -8.94 1.80
C HIS A 78 3.67 -8.31 1.87
N LYS A 79 3.47 -7.39 2.81
CA LYS A 79 2.21 -6.63 2.94
C LYS A 79 1.92 -5.82 1.66
N LYS A 80 2.93 -5.16 1.09
CA LYS A 80 2.78 -4.40 -0.17
C LYS A 80 2.40 -5.30 -1.33
N GLU A 81 3.07 -6.44 -1.49
CA GLU A 81 2.76 -7.43 -2.54
C GLU A 81 1.32 -7.96 -2.39
N GLU A 82 0.89 -8.27 -1.17
CA GLU A 82 -0.46 -8.75 -0.89
C GLU A 82 -1.53 -7.70 -1.22
N LEU A 83 -1.27 -6.42 -0.89
CA LEU A 83 -2.17 -5.32 -1.24
C LEU A 83 -2.28 -5.14 -2.76
N VAL A 84 -1.16 -5.21 -3.48
CA VAL A 84 -1.14 -5.12 -4.95
C VAL A 84 -1.94 -6.26 -5.57
N GLU A 85 -1.78 -7.49 -5.09
CA GLU A 85 -2.54 -8.64 -5.58
C GLU A 85 -4.04 -8.53 -5.22
N LYS A 86 -4.39 -8.06 -4.03
CA LYS A 86 -5.79 -7.77 -3.66
C LYS A 86 -6.43 -6.75 -4.61
N ILE A 87 -5.70 -5.69 -4.96
CA ILE A 87 -6.16 -4.67 -5.92
C ILE A 87 -6.31 -5.27 -7.32
N ARG A 88 -5.32 -6.05 -7.78
CA ARG A 88 -5.33 -6.71 -9.09
C ARG A 88 -6.54 -7.63 -9.25
N ARG A 89 -6.81 -8.47 -8.25
CA ARG A 89 -7.98 -9.37 -8.23
C ARG A 89 -9.30 -8.60 -8.30
N ARG A 90 -9.43 -7.52 -7.52
CA ARG A 90 -10.62 -6.66 -7.56
C ARG A 90 -10.82 -6.01 -8.94
N ARG A 91 -9.73 -5.55 -9.57
CA ARG A 91 -9.79 -4.95 -10.91
C ARG A 91 -10.24 -5.95 -11.97
N GLN A 92 -9.72 -7.17 -11.94
CA GLN A 92 -10.15 -8.24 -12.86
C GLN A 92 -11.64 -8.59 -12.68
N GLN A 93 -12.12 -8.66 -11.45
CA GLN A 93 -13.55 -8.90 -11.18
C GLN A 93 -14.44 -7.75 -11.67
N HIS A 94 -13.98 -6.50 -11.57
CA HIS A 94 -14.73 -5.35 -12.07
C HIS A 94 -14.86 -5.36 -13.60
N VAL A 95 -13.80 -5.72 -14.32
CA VAL A 95 -13.83 -5.81 -15.80
C VAL A 95 -14.87 -6.84 -16.25
N LEU A 96 -14.89 -8.02 -15.62
CA LEU A 96 -15.86 -9.06 -15.93
C LEU A 96 -17.31 -8.63 -15.69
N ARG A 97 -17.58 -7.81 -14.65
CA ARG A 97 -18.95 -7.36 -14.37
C ARG A 97 -19.47 -6.31 -15.36
N VAL A 98 -18.58 -5.47 -15.93
CA VAL A 98 -18.99 -4.41 -16.86
C VAL A 98 -19.41 -4.99 -18.22
N GLU A 99 -18.77 -6.06 -18.69
CA GLU A 99 -19.13 -6.69 -19.98
C GLU A 99 -20.57 -7.24 -19.99
N TYR A 100 -21.09 -7.70 -18.85
CA TYR A 100 -22.43 -8.29 -18.77
C TYR A 100 -23.58 -7.30 -18.55
N CYS A 101 -23.30 -6.01 -18.32
CA CYS A 101 -24.33 -4.99 -18.11
C CYS A 101 -24.65 -4.17 -19.36
N SER A 102 -24.12 -4.57 -20.53
CA SER A 102 -24.41 -3.96 -21.83
C SER A 102 -25.55 -4.66 -22.57
N GLY A 103 -26.49 -5.25 -21.81
CA GLY A 103 -27.68 -5.94 -22.33
C GLY A 103 -28.88 -5.00 -22.45
#